data_AF-A0AAW0VST9-F1
#
_entry.id   AF-A0AAW0VST9-F1
#
_cell.length_a   1.000
_cell.length_b   1.000
_cell.length_c   1.000
_cell.angle_alpha   90.00
_cell.angle_beta   90.00
_cell.angle_gamma   90.00
#
_symmetry.space_group_name_H-M   'P 1'
#
loop_
_entity.id
_entity.type
_entity.pdbx_description
1 polymer ?
#
loop_
_entity_poly.entity_id
_entity_poly.type
_entity_poly.pdbx_seq_one_letter_code
_entity_poly.pdbx_strand_id
1 'polypeptide(L)'
;ILQGCSVTSHEDPSYWQNPENFNPDRFLDESGKFVSQKEGFFPFGIGRRQCLGESLARMELFIFSAALLQNFSFSPPTSKQIDLSPQNIPFSLFPKYQDIVI
;
A
#
# COMPACT_ATOMS: atom_id res chain seq x y z
N ILE A 1 11.56 -0.99 -24.25
CA ILE A 1 11.71 0.15 -23.30
C ILE A 1 10.33 0.39 -22.71
N LEU A 2 9.88 -0.49 -21.80
CA LEU A 2 8.64 -0.27 -21.06
C LEU A 2 9.02 0.51 -19.81
N GLN A 3 8.98 1.82 -19.95
CA GLN A 3 9.14 2.75 -18.85
C GLN A 3 7.78 2.81 -18.13
N GLY A 4 7.50 1.78 -17.32
CA GLY A 4 6.26 1.69 -16.55
C GLY A 4 6.28 2.72 -15.43
N CYS A 5 5.34 3.66 -15.44
CA CYS A 5 5.05 4.45 -14.25
C CYS A 5 4.57 3.46 -13.17
N SER A 6 5.18 3.48 -11.99
CA SER A 6 4.81 2.55 -10.91
C SER A 6 3.34 2.75 -10.53
N VAL A 7 2.91 4.01 -10.37
CA VAL A 7 1.53 4.38 -10.05
C VAL A 7 0.53 3.77 -11.02
N THR A 8 0.79 3.84 -12.33
CA THR A 8 -0.14 3.27 -13.32
C THR A 8 -0.21 1.75 -13.27
N SER A 9 0.88 1.06 -12.88
CA SER A 9 0.90 -0.42 -12.82
C SER A 9 0.12 -0.95 -11.61
N HIS A 10 0.11 -0.21 -10.50
CA HIS A 10 -0.64 -0.59 -9.29
C HIS A 10 -2.16 -0.44 -9.45
N GLU A 11 -2.59 0.39 -10.41
CA GLU A 11 -4.00 0.63 -10.72
C GLU A 11 -4.45 0.01 -12.05
N ASP A 12 -3.58 -0.73 -12.73
CA ASP A 12 -3.87 -1.31 -14.05
C ASP A 12 -4.81 -2.52 -13.92
N PRO A 13 -6.00 -2.50 -14.56
CA PRO A 13 -6.95 -3.60 -14.50
C PRO A 13 -6.47 -4.89 -15.19
N SER A 14 -5.38 -4.83 -15.98
CA SER A 14 -4.77 -6.03 -16.57
C SER A 14 -4.00 -6.87 -15.55
N TYR A 15 -3.49 -6.26 -14.46
CA TYR A 15 -2.83 -6.96 -13.35
C TYR A 15 -3.76 -7.16 -12.16
N TRP A 16 -4.73 -6.27 -11.96
CA TRP A 16 -5.52 -6.21 -10.72
C TRP A 16 -7.02 -6.23 -10.99
N GLN A 17 -7.72 -7.15 -10.33
CA GLN A 17 -9.19 -7.07 -10.25
C GLN A 17 -9.59 -5.93 -9.31
N ASN A 18 -10.51 -5.07 -9.75
CA ASN A 18 -10.98 -3.88 -9.02
C ASN A 18 -9.81 -3.09 -8.40
N PRO A 19 -8.92 -2.51 -9.23
CA PRO A 19 -7.67 -1.88 -8.81
C PRO A 19 -7.87 -0.74 -7.80
N GLU A 20 -8.98 -0.02 -7.90
CA GLU A 20 -9.34 1.11 -7.05
C GLU A 20 -9.74 0.70 -5.62
N ASN A 21 -10.07 -0.58 -5.41
CA ASN A 21 -10.51 -1.08 -4.11
C ASN A 21 -9.35 -1.65 -3.30
N PHE A 22 -9.18 -1.15 -2.07
CA PHE A 22 -8.28 -1.77 -1.11
C PHE A 22 -8.77 -3.17 -0.74
N ASN A 23 -8.03 -4.20 -1.17
CA ASN A 23 -8.34 -5.60 -0.91
C ASN A 23 -7.04 -6.37 -0.63
N PRO A 24 -6.74 -6.72 0.65
CA PRO A 24 -5.57 -7.50 1.02
C PRO A 24 -5.55 -8.91 0.42
N ASP A 25 -6.72 -9.51 0.17
CA ASP A 25 -6.84 -10.91 -0.27
C ASP A 25 -6.24 -11.14 -1.66
N ARG A 26 -6.02 -10.07 -2.45
CA ARG A 26 -5.32 -10.16 -3.75
C ARG A 26 -3.87 -10.66 -3.61
N PHE A 27 -3.31 -10.64 -2.40
CA PHE A 27 -1.99 -11.16 -2.07
C PHE A 27 -2.02 -12.57 -1.46
N LEU A 28 -3.16 -13.24 -1.47
CA LEU A 28 -3.31 -14.62 -1.02
C LEU A 28 -3.55 -15.54 -2.23
N ASP A 29 -3.13 -16.81 -2.11
CA ASP A 29 -3.55 -17.88 -3.02
C ASP A 29 -4.84 -18.55 -2.55
N GLU A 30 -5.33 -19.54 -3.30
CA GLU A 30 -6.57 -20.28 -2.99
C GLU A 30 -6.50 -21.02 -1.64
N SER A 31 -5.30 -21.28 -1.12
CA SER A 31 -5.09 -21.90 0.19
C SER A 31 -4.97 -20.88 1.33
N GLY A 32 -5.04 -19.58 1.02
CA GLY A 32 -4.85 -18.49 1.97
C GLY A 32 -3.39 -18.19 2.30
N LYS A 33 -2.44 -18.70 1.51
CA LYS A 33 -1.01 -18.45 1.71
C LYS A 33 -0.59 -17.16 1.00
N PHE A 34 0.26 -16.39 1.65
CA PHE A 34 0.79 -15.14 1.09
C PHE A 34 1.65 -15.36 -0.15
N VAL A 35 1.38 -14.57 -1.18
CA VAL A 35 2.10 -14.51 -2.45
C VAL A 35 2.79 -13.16 -2.56
N SER A 36 4.11 -13.15 -2.37
CA SER A 36 4.93 -11.93 -2.32
C SER A 36 5.24 -11.32 -3.69
N GLN A 37 5.15 -12.12 -4.75
CA GLN A 37 5.46 -11.71 -6.13
C GLN A 37 4.18 -11.72 -6.95
N LYS A 38 3.66 -10.52 -7.22
CA LYS A 38 2.53 -10.30 -8.13
C LYS A 38 3.02 -9.43 -9.28
N GLU A 39 2.68 -9.82 -10.51
CA GLU A 39 2.89 -8.96 -11.66
C GLU A 39 2.12 -7.64 -11.45
N GLY A 40 2.69 -6.52 -11.89
CA GLY A 40 2.14 -5.19 -11.62
C GLY A 40 2.50 -4.59 -10.25
N PHE A 41 3.07 -5.37 -9.30
CA PHE A 41 3.39 -4.88 -7.96
C PHE A 41 4.86 -4.44 -7.79
N PHE A 42 5.15 -3.16 -8.04
CA PHE A 42 6.52 -2.62 -7.96
C PHE A 42 6.59 -1.32 -7.12
N PRO A 43 6.26 -1.35 -5.81
CA PRO A 43 6.19 -0.13 -4.99
C PRO A 43 7.58 0.53 -4.78
N PHE A 44 8.65 -0.23 -4.96
CA PHE A 44 10.04 0.22 -4.81
C PHE A 44 10.78 0.34 -6.15
N GLY A 45 10.04 0.36 -7.26
CA GLY A 45 10.60 0.28 -8.61
C GLY A 45 11.11 -1.11 -8.97
N ILE A 46 11.74 -1.23 -10.14
CA ILE A 46 12.25 -2.50 -10.68
C ILE A 46 13.53 -2.25 -11.49
N GLY A 47 14.44 -3.23 -11.50
CA GLY A 47 15.66 -3.21 -12.31
C GLY A 47 16.81 -2.42 -11.66
N ARG A 48 17.71 -1.87 -12.48
CA ARG A 48 18.99 -1.28 -12.02
C ARG A 48 18.87 -0.06 -11.08
N ARG A 49 17.67 0.53 -10.99
CA ARG A 49 17.38 1.69 -10.13
C ARG A 49 16.27 1.38 -9.11
N GLN A 50 16.03 0.09 -8.83
CA GLN A 50 15.19 -0.32 -7.72
C GLN A 50 15.68 0.30 -6.42
N CYS A 51 14.75 0.63 -5.52
CA CYS A 51 15.06 1.29 -4.26
C CYS A 51 16.06 0.46 -3.45
N LEU A 52 17.23 1.05 -3.17
CA LEU A 52 18.25 0.42 -2.33
C LEU A 52 17.72 0.13 -0.92
N GLY A 53 16.76 0.93 -0.45
CA GLY A 53 16.14 0.81 0.86
C GLY A 53 14.93 -0.13 0.93
N GLU A 54 14.60 -0.90 -0.11
CA GLU A 54 13.41 -1.77 -0.10
C GLU A 54 13.40 -2.75 1.08
N SER A 55 14.52 -3.42 1.35
CA SER A 55 14.60 -4.40 2.44
C SER A 55 14.38 -3.75 3.81
N LEU A 56 14.96 -2.57 4.01
CA LEU A 56 14.80 -1.77 5.22
C LEU A 56 13.34 -1.32 5.37
N ALA A 57 12.76 -0.71 4.34
CA ALA A 57 11.39 -0.21 4.36
C ALA A 57 10.37 -1.33 4.64
N ARG A 58 10.54 -2.52 4.04
CA ARG A 58 9.68 -3.68 4.31
C ARG A 58 9.76 -4.13 5.77
N MET A 59 10.97 -4.16 6.34
CA MET A 59 11.17 -4.51 7.74
C MET A 59 10.54 -3.49 8.67
N GLU A 60 10.77 -2.20 8.43
CA GLU A 60 10.21 -1.11 9.23
C GLU A 60 8.68 -1.12 9.20
N LEU A 61 8.07 -1.24 8.01
CA LEU A 61 6.62 -1.34 7.86
C LEU A 61 6.06 -2.52 8.65
N PHE A 62 6.68 -3.70 8.54
CA PHE A 62 6.23 -4.87 9.26
C PHE A 62 6.34 -4.69 10.78
N ILE A 63 7.51 -4.27 11.27
CA ILE A 63 7.76 -4.13 12.72
C ILE A 63 6.87 -3.05 13.33
N PHE A 64 6.77 -1.87 12.71
CA PHE A 64 5.95 -0.79 13.24
C PHE A 64 4.47 -1.15 13.20
N SER A 65 3.96 -1.68 12.09
CA SER A 65 2.55 -2.09 12.02
C SER A 65 2.24 -3.20 13.02
N ALA A 66 3.08 -4.24 13.13
CA ALA A 66 2.87 -5.33 14.07
C ALA A 66 2.90 -4.83 15.53
N ALA A 67 3.91 -4.02 15.89
CA ALA A 67 4.02 -3.49 17.25
C ALA A 67 2.84 -2.58 17.61
N LEU A 68 2.42 -1.71 16.70
CA LEU A 68 1.28 -0.82 16.91
C LEU A 68 -0.02 -1.60 17.07
N LEU A 69 -0.31 -2.53 16.15
CA LEU A 69 -1.55 -3.33 16.19
C LEU A 69 -1.58 -4.36 17.32
N GLN A 70 -0.43 -4.77 17.84
CA GLN A 70 -0.36 -5.66 18.99
C GLN A 70 -0.67 -4.94 20.31
N ASN A 71 -0.30 -3.67 20.44
CA ASN A 71 -0.37 -2.94 21.71
C ASN A 71 -1.52 -1.93 21.79
N PHE A 72 -2.12 -1.58 20.66
CA PHE A 72 -3.14 -0.53 20.58
C PHE A 72 -4.34 -0.94 19.72
N SER A 73 -5.50 -0.33 19.97
CA SER A 73 -6.72 -0.57 19.22
C SER A 73 -7.20 0.72 18.56
N PHE A 74 -6.96 0.83 17.25
CA PHE A 74 -7.31 2.03 16.50
C PHE A 74 -8.80 2.07 16.17
N SER A 75 -9.44 3.21 16.41
CA SER A 75 -10.84 3.45 16.04
C SER A 75 -11.02 4.84 15.41
N PRO A 76 -11.97 4.98 14.46
CA PRO A 76 -12.28 6.28 13.88
C PRO A 76 -12.99 7.17 14.92
N PRO A 77 -12.86 8.50 14.84
CA PRO A 77 -13.65 9.42 15.65
C PRO A 77 -15.14 9.26 15.32
N THR A 78 -15.99 9.23 16.35
CA THR A 78 -17.41 8.83 16.31
C THR A 78 -18.28 9.58 15.29
N SER A 79 -17.86 10.74 14.78
CA SER A 79 -18.71 11.65 14.01
C SER A 79 -18.22 11.99 12.60
N LYS A 80 -17.11 11.41 12.10
CA LYS A 80 -16.55 11.77 10.79
C LYS A 80 -16.32 10.55 9.91
N GLN A 81 -16.78 10.63 8.65
CA GLN A 81 -16.36 9.70 7.60
C GLN A 81 -14.90 9.99 7.21
N ILE A 82 -14.10 8.94 7.06
CA ILE A 82 -12.70 9.05 6.66
C ILE A 82 -12.65 9.28 5.15
N ASP A 83 -12.08 10.41 4.74
CA ASP A 83 -11.78 10.70 3.35
C ASP A 83 -10.42 10.12 2.96
N LEU A 84 -10.43 9.12 2.08
CA LEU A 84 -9.24 8.43 1.60
C LEU A 84 -8.62 9.08 0.35
N SER A 85 -9.22 10.16 -0.19
CA SER A 85 -8.66 10.85 -1.34
C SER A 85 -7.33 11.53 -1.00
N PRO A 86 -6.33 11.47 -1.89
CA PRO A 86 -5.04 12.09 -1.65
C PRO A 86 -5.15 13.62 -1.60
N GLN A 87 -4.21 14.25 -0.92
CA GLN A 87 -4.00 15.68 -1.02
C GLN A 87 -3.52 16.08 -2.41
N ASN A 88 -3.94 17.25 -2.89
CA ASN A 88 -3.57 17.76 -4.21
C ASN A 88 -2.16 18.39 -4.18
N ILE A 89 -1.14 17.55 -4.01
CA ILE A 89 0.28 17.93 -4.00
C ILE A 89 0.94 17.37 -5.29
N PRO A 90 1.66 18.19 -6.07
CA PRO A 90 2.30 17.71 -7.29
C PRO A 90 3.27 16.56 -7.03
N PHE A 91 3.23 15.53 -7.90
CA PHE A 91 4.16 14.39 -7.94
C PHE A 91 4.14 13.42 -6.75
N SER A 92 3.30 13.60 -5.73
CA SER A 92 3.22 12.69 -4.58
C SER A 92 1.82 12.63 -4.00
N LEU A 93 1.35 11.41 -3.74
CA LEU A 93 0.04 11.15 -3.14
C LEU A 93 0.21 11.11 -1.62
N PHE A 94 -0.09 12.22 -0.94
CA PHE A 94 -0.09 12.28 0.51
C PHE A 94 -1.50 12.06 1.07
N PRO A 95 -1.69 11.24 2.12
CA PRO A 95 -2.99 11.13 2.78
C PRO A 95 -3.35 12.45 3.47
N LYS A 96 -4.64 12.75 3.57
CA LYS A 96 -5.12 13.87 4.39
C LYS A 96 -4.89 13.56 5.88
N TYR A 97 -4.71 14.61 6.69
CA TYR A 97 -4.65 14.45 8.14
C TYR A 97 -5.99 13.94 8.66
N GLN A 98 -5.97 12.89 9.48
CA GLN A 98 -7.14 12.27 10.08
C GLN A 98 -6.91 12.15 11.59
N ASP A 99 -7.93 12.47 12.38
CA ASP A 99 -7.93 12.16 13.81
C ASP A 99 -8.15 10.64 13.98
N ILE A 100 -7.37 10.00 14.86
CA ILE A 100 -7.49 8.58 15.18
C ILE A 100 -7.54 8.44 16.71
N VAL A 101 -8.43 7.60 17.20
CA VAL A 101 -8.49 7.22 18.61
C VAL A 101 -7.71 5.92 18.77
N ILE A 102 -6.74 5.91 19.69
CA ILE A 102 -5.83 4.79 19.98
C ILE A 102 -6.22 4.14 21.31
#